data_AF-A0A351RWU5-F1
#
_entry.id   AF-A0A351RWU5-F1
#
_cell.length_a   1.000
_cell.length_b   1.000
_cell.length_c   1.000
_cell.angle_alpha   90.00
_cell.angle_beta   90.00
_cell.angle_gamma   90.00
#
_symmetry.space_group_name_H-M   'P 1'
#
loop_
_entity.id
_entity.type
_entity.pdbx_description
1 polymer ?
#
loop_
_entity_poly.entity_id
_entity_poly.type
_entity_poly.pdbx_seq_one_letter_code
_entity_poly.pdbx_strand_id
1 'polypeptide(L)'
;MESKHGVIYSSEKEKWNMDIAASAWDTRHFRSPTCATCHMSGIGGLEPTHNVSDRLSWELEWPLSEKTNDWKGKRERMQMVCLSCHSKNWVEGYYQQFDNVITLYNEEYYKPVKKEMDELYKLGYLTKDKFDEEIEFEFFEYWHHEGRRARMGASMMGPDYTQWHGFYELAKRRLELKNEIREIMEKKGKGK
;
A
#
# COMPACT_ATOMS: atom_id res chain seq x y z
N MET A 1 -1.70 -15.51 -8.32
CA MET A 1 -1.14 -15.35 -6.97
C MET A 1 0.34 -15.06 -7.11
N GLU A 2 0.81 -13.95 -6.56
CA GLU A 2 2.11 -13.38 -6.92
C GLU A 2 3.16 -13.53 -5.82
N SER A 3 2.78 -13.25 -4.57
CA SER A 3 3.67 -13.44 -3.42
C SER A 3 3.97 -14.93 -3.19
N LYS A 4 5.19 -15.23 -2.75
CA LYS A 4 5.57 -16.61 -2.40
C LYS A 4 4.70 -17.18 -1.29
N HIS A 5 4.23 -16.33 -0.39
CA HIS A 5 3.28 -16.76 0.63
C HIS A 5 1.96 -17.27 0.02
N GLY A 6 1.35 -16.48 -0.85
CA GLY A 6 0.12 -16.88 -1.54
C GLY A 6 0.31 -18.14 -2.41
N VAL A 7 1.44 -18.24 -3.11
CA VAL A 7 1.75 -19.42 -3.94
C VAL A 7 1.83 -20.71 -3.11
N ILE A 8 2.55 -20.68 -1.97
CA ILE A 8 2.65 -21.83 -1.08
C ILE A 8 1.27 -22.19 -0.53
N TYR A 9 0.53 -21.22 0.00
CA TYR A 9 -0.84 -21.43 0.49
C TYR A 9 -1.72 -22.10 -0.57
N SER A 10 -1.75 -21.57 -1.80
CA SER A 10 -2.56 -22.14 -2.87
C SER A 10 -2.22 -23.58 -3.20
N SER A 11 -0.95 -23.98 -3.03
CA SER A 11 -0.48 -25.32 -3.36
C SER A 11 -0.60 -26.33 -2.21
N GLU A 12 -0.65 -25.85 -0.97
CA GLU A 12 -0.55 -26.70 0.22
C GLU A 12 -1.78 -26.62 1.15
N LYS A 13 -2.70 -25.66 0.99
CA LYS A 13 -3.81 -25.41 1.93
C LYS A 13 -4.66 -26.64 2.27
N GLU A 14 -4.86 -27.55 1.32
CA GLU A 14 -5.66 -28.79 1.53
C GLU A 14 -4.96 -29.78 2.49
N LYS A 15 -3.67 -29.59 2.76
CA LYS A 15 -2.88 -30.40 3.69
C LYS A 15 -2.86 -29.82 5.10
N TRP A 16 -3.36 -28.59 5.28
CA TRP A 16 -3.33 -27.89 6.55
C TRP A 16 -4.69 -28.06 7.24
N ASN A 17 -4.68 -28.33 8.55
CA ASN A 17 -5.91 -28.38 9.32
C ASN A 17 -6.34 -26.96 9.67
N MET A 18 -7.23 -26.36 8.87
CA MET A 18 -7.68 -24.97 9.03
C MET A 18 -8.70 -24.75 10.17
N ASP A 19 -9.17 -25.82 10.81
CA ASP A 19 -10.15 -25.77 11.90
C ASP A 19 -9.51 -25.51 13.28
N ILE A 20 -8.18 -25.42 13.33
CA ILE A 20 -7.45 -25.11 14.55
C ILE A 20 -7.76 -23.67 14.97
N ALA A 21 -8.17 -23.50 16.23
CA ALA A 21 -8.48 -22.21 16.80
C ALA A 21 -7.33 -21.21 16.63
N ALA A 22 -7.65 -19.95 16.35
CA ALA A 22 -6.66 -18.90 16.07
C ALA A 22 -5.63 -18.66 17.19
N SER A 23 -5.96 -19.02 18.43
CA SER A 23 -5.07 -18.97 19.60
C SER A 23 -4.07 -20.13 19.65
N ALA A 24 -4.35 -21.23 18.96
CA ALA A 24 -3.46 -22.39 18.82
C ALA A 24 -2.85 -22.49 17.41
N TRP A 25 -3.08 -21.48 16.56
CA TRP A 25 -2.60 -21.45 15.18
C TRP A 25 -1.12 -21.03 15.12
N ASP A 26 -0.23 -21.99 14.88
CA ASP A 26 1.22 -21.77 14.78
C ASP A 26 1.89 -22.48 13.60
N THR A 27 3.21 -22.32 13.48
CA THR A 27 4.02 -22.78 12.34
C THR A 27 4.12 -24.31 12.21
N ARG A 28 3.59 -25.09 13.16
CA ARG A 28 3.45 -26.55 13.03
C ARG A 28 2.27 -26.94 12.13
N HIS A 29 1.32 -26.03 11.94
CA HIS A 29 0.06 -26.29 11.24
C HIS A 29 0.03 -25.73 9.82
N PHE A 30 0.96 -24.82 9.49
CA PHE A 30 1.06 -24.22 8.17
C PHE A 30 2.50 -23.84 7.84
N ARG A 31 2.83 -23.80 6.55
CA ARG A 31 4.17 -23.41 6.08
C ARG A 31 4.24 -21.96 5.58
N SER A 32 3.11 -21.37 5.25
CA SER A 32 3.03 -19.97 4.81
C SER A 32 1.82 -19.23 5.39
N PRO A 33 2.00 -17.96 5.81
CA PRO A 33 0.92 -17.21 6.44
C PRO A 33 -0.21 -16.89 5.46
N THR A 34 -1.42 -16.80 6.00
CA THR A 34 -2.61 -16.27 5.30
C THR A 34 -2.91 -14.84 5.75
N CYS A 35 -3.91 -14.21 5.15
CA CYS A 35 -4.40 -12.90 5.59
C CYS A 35 -4.75 -12.89 7.08
N ALA A 36 -5.47 -13.93 7.54
CA ALA A 36 -5.84 -14.08 8.94
C ALA A 36 -4.62 -14.27 9.84
N THR A 37 -3.63 -15.09 9.42
CA THR A 37 -2.38 -15.28 10.16
C THR A 37 -1.70 -13.94 10.48
N CYS A 38 -1.58 -13.07 9.47
CA CYS A 38 -0.92 -11.78 9.65
C CYS A 38 -1.77 -10.78 10.45
N HIS A 39 -3.06 -10.66 10.15
CA HIS A 39 -3.89 -9.57 10.65
C HIS A 39 -4.69 -9.88 11.92
N MET A 40 -4.97 -11.14 12.23
CA MET A 40 -5.97 -11.51 13.24
C MET A 40 -5.56 -12.67 14.16
N SER A 41 -4.79 -13.65 13.68
CA SER A 41 -4.47 -14.85 14.47
C SER A 41 -3.42 -14.59 15.56
N GLY A 42 -3.48 -15.41 16.62
CA GLY A 42 -2.62 -15.30 17.81
C GLY A 42 -1.25 -15.96 17.63
N ILE A 43 -0.51 -15.57 16.60
CA ILE A 43 0.81 -16.13 16.27
C ILE A 43 1.94 -15.34 16.91
N GLY A 44 3.03 -16.02 17.30
CA GLY A 44 4.23 -15.37 17.85
C GLY A 44 4.02 -14.82 19.27
N GLY A 45 3.06 -15.36 20.03
CA GLY A 45 2.72 -14.89 21.37
C GLY A 45 1.74 -13.71 21.40
N LEU A 46 1.13 -13.38 20.26
CA LEU A 46 0.04 -12.41 20.18
C LEU A 46 -1.30 -13.05 20.57
N GLU A 47 -2.21 -12.25 21.11
CA GLU A 47 -3.60 -12.66 21.25
C GLU A 47 -4.35 -12.54 19.90
N PRO A 48 -5.28 -13.46 19.60
CA PRO A 48 -6.18 -13.30 18.47
C PRO A 48 -7.06 -12.05 18.62
N THR A 49 -7.40 -11.41 17.51
CA THR A 49 -8.23 -10.19 17.52
C THR A 49 -9.13 -10.09 16.29
N HIS A 50 -10.30 -9.45 16.47
CA HIS A 50 -11.16 -9.03 15.37
C HIS A 50 -10.87 -7.59 14.90
N ASN A 51 -9.93 -6.89 15.57
CA ASN A 51 -9.48 -5.56 15.17
C ASN A 51 -8.32 -5.67 14.16
N VAL A 52 -8.64 -5.61 12.87
CA VAL A 52 -7.65 -5.72 11.78
C VAL A 52 -6.63 -4.56 11.75
N SER A 53 -6.94 -3.44 12.41
CA SER A 53 -6.06 -2.27 12.50
C SER A 53 -4.99 -2.39 13.59
N ASP A 54 -5.05 -3.43 14.43
CA ASP A 54 -4.15 -3.59 15.58
C ASP A 54 -2.68 -3.82 15.18
N ARG A 55 -2.41 -4.13 13.91
CA ARG A 55 -1.07 -4.42 13.39
C ARG A 55 -0.67 -3.53 12.21
N LEU A 56 -1.45 -2.49 11.91
CA LEU A 56 -1.22 -1.60 10.77
C LEU A 56 -0.37 -0.40 11.18
N SER A 57 0.87 -0.34 10.71
CA SER A 57 1.77 0.80 10.97
C SER A 57 1.58 1.97 10.00
N TRP A 58 0.91 1.75 8.87
CA TRP A 58 0.63 2.73 7.83
C TRP A 58 -0.83 2.63 7.36
N GLU A 59 -1.46 3.77 7.07
CA GLU A 59 -2.67 3.84 6.24
C GLU A 59 -2.24 3.85 4.77
N LEU A 60 -2.44 2.74 4.06
CA LEU A 60 -2.01 2.58 2.66
C LEU A 60 -3.10 2.95 1.67
N GLU A 61 -4.35 2.94 2.13
CA GLU A 61 -5.52 3.29 1.36
C GLU A 61 -5.64 4.80 1.16
N TRP A 62 -5.03 5.64 2.00
CA TRP A 62 -5.10 7.08 1.80
C TRP A 62 -4.28 7.54 0.57
N PRO A 63 -4.64 8.69 -0.03
CA PRO A 63 -3.89 9.27 -1.14
C PRO A 63 -2.42 9.49 -0.81
N LEU A 64 -2.15 10.06 0.38
CA LEU A 64 -0.84 10.12 1.00
C LEU A 64 -0.80 9.09 2.13
N SER A 65 0.22 8.24 2.18
CA SER A 65 0.33 7.28 3.26
C SER A 65 0.84 7.91 4.54
N GLU A 66 0.12 7.68 5.63
CA GLU A 66 0.42 8.24 6.95
C GLU A 66 0.63 7.13 7.97
N LYS A 67 1.50 7.40 8.96
CA LYS A 67 1.69 6.48 10.08
C LYS A 67 0.45 6.50 10.95
N THR A 68 -0.01 5.32 11.38
CA THR A 68 -1.16 5.24 12.27
C THR A 68 -0.78 5.66 13.70
N ASN A 69 -1.78 5.90 14.54
CA ASN A 69 -1.56 6.04 15.99
C ASN A 69 -0.89 4.78 16.55
N ASP A 70 0.11 4.96 17.42
CA ASP A 70 0.95 3.88 17.95
C ASP A 70 1.58 2.99 16.85
N TRP A 71 1.98 3.57 15.72
CA TRP A 71 2.55 2.77 14.62
C TRP A 71 3.75 1.91 15.02
N LYS A 72 4.53 2.32 16.05
CA LYS A 72 5.68 1.56 16.56
C LYS A 72 5.20 0.29 17.25
N GLY A 73 4.28 0.38 18.21
CA GLY A 73 3.70 -0.79 18.87
C GLY A 73 3.00 -1.71 17.87
N LYS A 74 2.24 -1.15 16.93
CA LYS A 74 1.59 -1.93 15.85
C LYS A 74 2.60 -2.62 14.93
N ARG A 75 3.72 -1.96 14.60
CA ARG A 75 4.83 -2.54 13.83
C ARG A 75 5.45 -3.70 14.59
N GLU A 76 5.76 -3.53 15.87
CA GLU A 76 6.34 -4.57 16.72
C GLU A 76 5.42 -5.80 16.75
N ARG A 77 4.11 -5.61 16.93
CA ARG A 77 3.13 -6.69 16.84
C ARG A 77 3.16 -7.41 15.49
N MET A 78 3.20 -6.68 14.37
CA MET A 78 3.33 -7.34 13.06
C MET A 78 4.68 -8.05 12.88
N GLN A 79 5.78 -7.49 13.40
CA GLN A 79 7.09 -8.12 13.35
C GLN A 79 7.13 -9.45 14.13
N MET A 80 6.40 -9.57 15.25
CA MET A 80 6.26 -10.85 15.98
C MET A 80 5.67 -11.97 15.12
N VAL A 81 4.71 -11.64 14.23
CA VAL A 81 4.19 -12.60 13.23
C VAL A 81 5.34 -13.06 12.32
N CYS A 82 6.10 -12.11 11.75
CA CYS A 82 7.18 -12.42 10.81
C CYS A 82 8.29 -13.26 11.45
N LEU A 83 8.63 -12.97 12.70
CA LEU A 83 9.68 -13.64 13.48
C LEU A 83 9.34 -15.09 13.83
N SER A 84 8.08 -15.52 13.65
CA SER A 84 7.71 -16.93 13.80
C SER A 84 8.30 -17.81 12.69
N CYS A 85 8.68 -17.23 11.55
CA CYS A 85 9.24 -17.96 10.40
C CYS A 85 10.59 -17.40 9.89
N HIS A 86 10.85 -16.10 10.07
CA HIS A 86 12.01 -15.41 9.50
C HIS A 86 12.97 -14.91 10.58
N SER A 87 14.25 -14.79 10.22
CA SER A 87 15.26 -14.20 11.11
C SER A 87 15.04 -12.70 11.28
N LYS A 88 15.47 -12.17 12.43
CA LYS A 88 15.37 -10.74 12.76
C LYS A 88 15.94 -9.83 11.68
N ASN A 89 17.15 -10.12 11.19
CA ASN A 89 17.80 -9.32 10.15
C ASN A 89 16.98 -9.25 8.85
N TRP A 90 16.32 -10.36 8.47
CA TRP A 90 15.47 -10.38 7.30
C TRP A 90 14.24 -9.49 7.51
N VAL A 91 13.59 -9.60 8.66
CA VAL A 91 12.40 -8.81 9.02
C VAL A 91 12.72 -7.32 9.05
N GLU A 92 13.83 -6.92 9.66
CA GLU A 92 14.29 -5.52 9.70
C GLU A 92 14.57 -4.97 8.30
N GLY A 93 15.28 -5.74 7.47
CA GLY A 93 15.57 -5.36 6.09
C GLY A 93 14.30 -5.21 5.24
N TYR A 94 13.34 -6.13 5.39
CA TYR A 94 12.04 -6.05 4.73
C TYR A 94 11.30 -4.75 5.10
N TYR A 95 11.23 -4.42 6.39
CA TYR A 95 10.53 -3.22 6.83
C TYR A 95 11.24 -1.92 6.44
N GLN A 96 12.58 -1.92 6.38
CA GLN A 96 13.33 -0.80 5.84
C GLN A 96 13.00 -0.59 4.34
N GLN A 97 12.97 -1.66 3.55
CA GLN A 97 12.58 -1.58 2.14
C GLN A 97 11.15 -1.06 1.98
N PHE A 98 10.22 -1.57 2.80
CA PHE A 98 8.84 -1.13 2.76
C PHE A 98 8.69 0.36 3.11
N ASP A 99 9.36 0.85 4.15
CA ASP A 99 9.33 2.27 4.50
C ASP A 99 9.97 3.16 3.41
N ASN A 100 11.01 2.68 2.73
CA ASN A 100 11.59 3.37 1.57
C ASN A 100 10.59 3.46 0.40
N VAL A 101 9.81 2.41 0.14
CA VAL A 101 8.76 2.42 -0.90
C VAL A 101 7.69 3.46 -0.57
N ILE A 102 7.23 3.52 0.68
CA ILE A 102 6.25 4.52 1.11
C ILE A 102 6.80 5.93 0.94
N THR A 103 8.06 6.16 1.34
CA THR A 103 8.74 7.44 1.19
C THR A 103 8.85 7.84 -0.28
N LEU A 104 9.29 6.92 -1.15
CA LEU A 104 9.38 7.13 -2.59
C LEU A 104 8.02 7.56 -3.18
N TYR A 105 6.96 6.81 -2.87
CA TYR A 105 5.61 7.15 -3.34
C TYR A 105 5.17 8.55 -2.84
N ASN A 106 5.28 8.80 -1.53
CA ASN A 106 4.81 10.03 -0.92
C ASN A 106 5.54 11.25 -1.49
N GLU A 107 6.87 11.22 -1.52
CA GLU A 107 7.70 12.38 -1.87
C GLU A 107 7.83 12.59 -3.38
N GLU A 108 8.04 11.53 -4.16
CA GLU A 108 8.36 11.65 -5.59
C GLU A 108 7.15 11.55 -6.51
N TYR A 109 6.09 10.85 -6.07
CA TYR A 109 4.92 10.58 -6.91
C TYR A 109 3.71 11.40 -6.48
N TYR A 110 3.31 11.35 -5.21
CA TYR A 110 2.06 11.96 -4.79
C TYR A 110 2.15 13.47 -4.55
N LYS A 111 3.04 13.92 -3.65
CA LYS A 111 3.12 15.33 -3.24
C LYS A 111 3.34 16.31 -4.42
N PRO A 112 4.23 16.03 -5.39
CA PRO A 112 4.46 16.97 -6.50
C PRO A 112 3.21 17.16 -7.36
N VAL A 113 2.55 16.06 -7.75
CA VAL A 113 1.34 16.13 -8.60
C VAL A 113 0.18 16.76 -7.84
N LYS A 114 0.00 16.39 -6.55
CA LYS A 114 -1.03 17.01 -5.69
C LYS A 114 -0.86 18.52 -5.59
N LYS A 115 0.37 19.02 -5.44
CA LYS A 115 0.68 20.44 -5.40
C LYS A 115 0.26 21.14 -6.71
N GLU A 116 0.55 20.53 -7.86
CA GLU A 116 0.16 21.08 -9.16
C GLU A 116 -1.37 21.08 -9.34
N MET A 117 -2.05 20.00 -8.95
CA MET A 117 -3.52 19.93 -8.93
C MET A 117 -4.15 21.01 -8.03
N ASP A 118 -3.59 21.22 -6.83
CA ASP A 118 -4.07 22.26 -5.91
C ASP A 118 -3.93 23.66 -6.47
N GLU A 119 -2.86 23.92 -7.22
CA GLU A 119 -2.65 25.22 -7.88
C GLU A 119 -3.70 25.46 -8.98
N LEU A 120 -4.12 24.43 -9.73
CA LEU A 120 -5.19 24.57 -10.72
C LEU A 120 -6.51 25.03 -10.08
N TYR A 121 -6.91 24.42 -8.96
CA TYR A 121 -8.09 24.86 -8.21
C TYR A 121 -7.93 26.27 -7.65
N LYS A 122 -6.76 26.59 -7.08
CA LYS A 122 -6.48 27.89 -6.49
C LYS A 122 -6.53 29.02 -7.53
N LEU A 123 -6.11 28.75 -8.77
CA LEU A 123 -6.18 29.70 -9.88
C LEU A 123 -7.58 29.82 -10.49
N GLY A 124 -8.52 28.96 -10.07
CA GLY A 124 -9.86 28.85 -10.64
C GLY A 124 -9.87 28.27 -12.05
N TYR A 125 -8.87 27.46 -12.40
CA TYR A 125 -8.80 26.82 -13.71
C TYR A 125 -9.63 25.55 -13.79
N LEU A 126 -9.83 24.92 -12.63
CA LEU A 126 -10.83 23.87 -12.42
C LEU A 126 -12.06 24.44 -11.72
N THR A 127 -13.20 23.80 -11.89
CA THR A 127 -14.41 24.16 -11.16
C THR A 127 -14.31 23.78 -9.67
N LYS A 128 -15.34 24.13 -8.90
CA LYS A 128 -15.44 23.73 -7.48
C LYS A 128 -16.06 22.35 -7.31
N ASP A 129 -16.79 21.88 -8.32
CA ASP A 129 -17.38 20.56 -8.30
C ASP A 129 -16.24 19.53 -8.38
N LYS A 130 -16.54 18.29 -8.00
CA LYS A 130 -15.55 17.21 -7.96
C LYS A 130 -15.98 16.16 -8.95
N PHE A 131 -15.01 15.63 -9.68
CA PHE A 131 -15.22 14.65 -10.73
C PHE A 131 -16.13 15.16 -11.86
N ASP A 132 -16.03 16.45 -12.17
CA ASP A 132 -16.66 17.07 -13.34
C ASP A 132 -15.68 17.31 -14.49
N GLU A 133 -14.37 17.25 -14.21
CA GLU A 133 -13.30 17.41 -15.19
C GLU A 133 -12.42 16.14 -15.28
N GLU A 134 -12.00 15.78 -16.50
CA GLU A 134 -11.27 14.52 -16.80
C GLU A 134 -10.01 14.35 -15.97
N ILE A 135 -9.21 15.42 -15.81
CA ILE A 135 -7.99 15.44 -15.00
C ILE A 135 -8.22 15.00 -13.54
N GLU A 136 -9.41 15.19 -12.98
CA GLU A 136 -9.73 14.77 -11.62
C GLU A 136 -9.87 13.25 -11.51
N PHE A 137 -10.42 12.60 -12.55
CA PHE A 137 -10.46 11.14 -12.66
C PHE A 137 -9.07 10.58 -12.86
N GLU A 138 -8.27 11.16 -13.76
CA GLU A 138 -6.88 10.72 -13.98
C GLU A 138 -6.04 10.87 -12.72
N PHE A 139 -6.20 11.97 -11.98
CA PHE A 139 -5.53 12.15 -10.70
C PHE A 139 -6.01 11.15 -9.64
N PHE A 140 -7.32 10.86 -9.61
CA PHE A 140 -7.87 9.84 -8.71
C PHE A 140 -7.29 8.45 -9.02
N GLU A 141 -7.33 7.99 -10.27
CA GLU A 141 -6.80 6.69 -10.64
C GLU A 141 -5.30 6.57 -10.40
N TYR A 142 -4.56 7.66 -10.62
CA TYR A 142 -3.12 7.74 -10.36
C TYR A 142 -2.78 7.36 -8.91
N TRP A 143 -3.40 7.97 -7.91
CA TRP A 143 -3.10 7.64 -6.51
C TRP A 143 -3.90 6.42 -6.01
N HIS A 144 -5.15 6.25 -6.45
CA HIS A 144 -6.08 5.25 -5.93
C HIS A 144 -5.83 3.86 -6.49
N HIS A 145 -5.60 3.71 -7.80
CA HIS A 145 -5.27 2.42 -8.38
C HIS A 145 -3.77 2.16 -8.31
N GLU A 146 -2.98 2.96 -9.00
CA GLU A 146 -1.56 2.64 -9.19
C GLU A 146 -0.75 2.89 -7.91
N GLY A 147 -1.06 3.99 -7.20
CA GLY A 147 -0.50 4.27 -5.89
C GLY A 147 -0.78 3.14 -4.88
N ARG A 148 -2.05 2.76 -4.69
CA ARG A 148 -2.39 1.71 -3.73
C ARG A 148 -1.79 0.36 -4.13
N ARG A 149 -1.82 -0.02 -5.42
CA ARG A 149 -1.19 -1.25 -5.91
C ARG A 149 0.30 -1.29 -5.58
N ALA A 150 1.03 -0.21 -5.84
CA ALA A 150 2.46 -0.13 -5.52
C ALA A 150 2.74 -0.36 -4.03
N ARG A 151 2.03 0.37 -3.16
CA ARG A 151 2.25 0.32 -1.71
C ARG A 151 1.78 -1.00 -1.07
N MET A 152 0.58 -1.46 -1.46
CA MET A 152 0.04 -2.73 -0.96
C MET A 152 0.84 -3.92 -1.49
N GLY A 153 1.27 -3.89 -2.75
CA GLY A 153 2.18 -4.87 -3.33
C GLY A 153 3.47 -4.99 -2.52
N ALA A 154 4.10 -3.86 -2.18
CA ALA A 154 5.32 -3.87 -1.37
C ALA A 154 5.06 -4.43 0.05
N SER A 155 3.94 -4.06 0.65
CA SER A 155 3.53 -4.51 1.99
C SER A 155 3.22 -6.02 2.11
N MET A 156 2.98 -6.69 0.98
CA MET A 156 2.59 -8.10 0.94
C MET A 156 3.48 -8.94 0.01
N MET A 157 4.68 -8.44 -0.32
CA MET A 157 5.67 -9.11 -1.17
C MET A 157 5.14 -9.51 -2.56
N GLY A 158 4.39 -8.63 -3.20
CA GLY A 158 4.02 -8.71 -4.61
C GLY A 158 4.93 -7.81 -5.47
N PRO A 159 6.09 -8.29 -5.95
CA PRO A 159 7.03 -7.49 -6.74
C PRO A 159 6.46 -6.90 -8.04
N ASP A 160 5.61 -7.63 -8.76
CA ASP A 160 4.93 -7.24 -10.00
C ASP A 160 3.87 -6.16 -9.71
N TYR A 161 3.07 -6.34 -8.65
CA TYR A 161 2.16 -5.30 -8.18
C TYR A 161 2.87 -4.06 -7.64
N THR A 162 4.06 -4.24 -7.07
CA THR A 162 4.90 -3.12 -6.64
C THR A 162 5.42 -2.34 -7.85
N GLN A 163 5.88 -3.06 -8.88
CA GLN A 163 6.56 -2.46 -10.01
C GLN A 163 5.67 -2.30 -11.24
N TRP A 164 5.44 -3.38 -12.01
CA TRP A 164 4.77 -3.30 -13.30
C TRP A 164 3.33 -2.80 -13.22
N HIS A 165 2.58 -3.18 -12.19
CA HIS A 165 1.22 -2.67 -11.94
C HIS A 165 1.17 -1.54 -10.89
N GLY A 166 2.33 -0.99 -10.52
CA GLY A 166 2.46 0.02 -9.47
C GLY A 166 3.32 1.17 -9.94
N PHE A 167 4.60 1.17 -9.58
CA PHE A 167 5.52 2.28 -9.89
C PHE A 167 5.72 2.54 -11.40
N TYR A 168 5.63 1.53 -12.25
CA TYR A 168 5.65 1.72 -13.70
C TYR A 168 4.44 2.54 -14.18
N GLU A 169 3.23 2.14 -13.79
CA GLU A 169 2.00 2.86 -14.15
C GLU A 169 1.94 4.24 -13.51
N LEU A 170 2.41 4.40 -12.27
CA LEU A 170 2.61 5.70 -11.65
C LEU A 170 3.56 6.58 -12.48
N ALA A 171 4.71 6.06 -12.91
CA ALA A 171 5.66 6.86 -13.69
C ALA A 171 5.07 7.32 -15.02
N LYS A 172 4.34 6.44 -15.70
CA LYS A 172 3.64 6.74 -16.95
C LYS A 172 2.54 7.78 -16.75
N ARG A 173 1.60 7.54 -15.83
CA ARG A 173 0.49 8.47 -15.54
C ARG A 173 0.95 9.81 -15.01
N ARG A 174 2.05 9.84 -14.24
CA ARG A 174 2.66 11.10 -13.79
C ARG A 174 3.10 11.97 -14.97
N LEU A 175 3.63 11.38 -16.04
CA LEU A 175 4.00 12.12 -17.24
C LEU A 175 2.76 12.65 -17.96
N GLU A 176 1.72 11.81 -18.10
CA GLU A 176 0.44 12.16 -18.74
C GLU A 176 -0.24 13.32 -18.00
N LEU A 177 -0.41 13.20 -16.68
CA LEU A 177 -0.96 14.25 -15.81
C LEU A 177 -0.17 15.56 -15.92
N LYS A 178 1.16 15.51 -15.87
CA LYS A 178 1.99 16.73 -16.00
C LYS A 178 1.82 17.42 -17.34
N ASN A 179 1.64 16.66 -18.42
CA ASN A 179 1.37 17.25 -19.73
C ASN A 179 -0.01 17.92 -19.75
N GLU A 180 -1.03 17.25 -19.22
CA GLU A 180 -2.40 17.78 -19.14
C GLU A 180 -2.48 19.06 -18.29
N ILE A 181 -1.85 19.05 -17.11
CA ILE A 181 -1.73 20.23 -16.24
C ILE A 181 -1.10 21.40 -17.01
N ARG A 182 0.00 21.17 -17.72
CA ARG A 182 0.66 22.20 -18.53
C ARG A 182 -0.28 22.74 -19.61
N GLU A 183 -1.01 21.89 -20.31
CA GLU A 183 -1.97 22.32 -21.31
C GLU A 183 -3.09 23.19 -20.73
N ILE A 184 -3.65 22.81 -19.58
CA ILE A 184 -4.67 23.59 -18.87
C ILE A 184 -4.10 24.96 -18.49
N MET A 185 -2.91 24.99 -17.91
CA MET A 185 -2.22 26.22 -17.52
C MET A 185 -1.99 27.15 -18.72
N GLU A 186 -1.58 26.62 -19.88
CA GLU A 186 -1.37 27.41 -21.10
C GLU A 186 -2.68 27.94 -21.69
N LYS A 187 -3.72 27.10 -21.77
CA LYS A 187 -5.02 27.46 -22.35
C LYS A 187 -5.73 28.53 -21.51
N LYS A 188 -5.76 28.36 -20.19
CA LYS A 188 -6.44 29.28 -19.26
C LYS A 188 -5.57 30.51 -18.94
N GLY A 189 -4.25 30.36 -18.94
CA GLY A 189 -3.30 31.45 -18.69
C GLY A 189 -3.21 32.47 -19.82
N LYS A 190 -3.40 32.05 -21.09
CA LYS A 190 -3.46 32.97 -22.25
C LYS A 190 -4.80 33.75 -22.35
N GLY A 191 -5.81 33.32 -21.60
CA GLY A 191 -7.14 33.96 -21.56
C GLY A 191 -7.31 35.00 -20.45
N LYS A 192 -6.26 35.28 -19.67
CA LYS A 192 -6.17 36.38 -18.71
C LYS A 192 -5.22 37.45 -19.25
#